data_AF-A0A4Y2AR07-F1
#
_entry.id   AF-A0A4Y2AR07-F1
#
_cell.length_a   1.000
_cell.length_b   1.000
_cell.length_c   1.000
_cell.angle_alpha   90.00
_cell.angle_beta   90.00
_cell.angle_gamma   90.00
#
_symmetry.space_group_name_H-M   'P 1'
#
loop_
_entity.id
_entity.type
_entity.pdbx_description
1 polymer ?
#
loop_
_entity_poly.entity_id
_entity_poly.type
_entity_poly.pdbx_seq_one_letter_code
_entity_poly.pdbx_strand_id
1 'polypeptide(L)'
;MLLLLSHGQATVEKGFSINKKVEVKNMKELSYVSQRLICDYINSTGDNIHNIKITNIMRTYVSNARQKYMKHLEDQKLLSSQNKKRKSLTSDEIQELKNKKRCLEKDVKALIRSADEFAEKAEENNDVTSICKSNSLRRSAKAKEEKLLEITNAIEDLEKKIG
;
A
#
# COMPACT_ATOMS: atom_id res chain seq x y z
N MET A 1 -19.15 -47.49 -36.03
CA MET A 1 -19.22 -47.45 -34.56
C MET A 1 -18.41 -46.26 -34.09
N LEU A 2 -19.06 -45.21 -33.61
CA LEU A 2 -18.47 -43.90 -33.30
C LEU A 2 -18.15 -43.84 -31.80
N LEU A 3 -16.87 -43.91 -31.42
CA LEU A 3 -16.43 -43.78 -30.02
C LEU A 3 -16.31 -42.29 -29.67
N LEU A 4 -17.39 -41.72 -29.14
CA LEU A 4 -17.40 -40.39 -28.52
C LEU A 4 -16.69 -40.48 -27.15
N LEU A 5 -15.43 -40.04 -27.11
CA LEU A 5 -14.75 -39.73 -25.85
C LEU A 5 -15.39 -38.47 -25.27
N SER A 6 -16.31 -38.64 -24.31
CA SER A 6 -16.86 -37.53 -23.54
C SER A 6 -15.70 -36.86 -22.76
N HIS A 7 -15.39 -35.64 -23.18
CA HIS A 7 -14.36 -34.80 -22.57
C HIS A 7 -14.65 -34.64 -21.08
N GLY A 8 -13.86 -35.29 -20.25
CA GLY A 8 -13.92 -35.15 -18.80
C GLY A 8 -13.61 -33.70 -18.40
N GLN A 9 -14.65 -32.99 -17.94
CA GLN A 9 -14.63 -31.84 -17.01
C GLN A 9 -13.49 -30.80 -17.11
N ALA A 10 -13.06 -30.41 -18.31
CA ALA A 10 -12.22 -29.24 -18.50
C ALA A 10 -13.03 -28.18 -19.26
N THR A 11 -13.42 -27.12 -18.55
CA THR A 11 -13.91 -25.90 -19.22
C THR A 11 -12.68 -25.18 -19.77
N VAL A 12 -12.68 -24.91 -21.08
CA VAL A 12 -11.58 -24.22 -21.76
C VAL A 12 -11.91 -22.73 -21.82
N GLU A 13 -11.25 -21.92 -21.01
CA GLU A 13 -11.18 -20.47 -21.26
C GLU A 13 -9.83 -20.16 -21.91
N LYS A 14 -9.87 -19.58 -23.12
CA LYS A 14 -8.69 -19.09 -23.87
C LYS A 14 -7.57 -20.13 -24.09
N GLY A 15 -7.92 -21.38 -24.37
CA GLY A 15 -6.94 -22.41 -24.76
C GLY A 15 -6.16 -23.06 -23.62
N PHE A 16 -6.50 -22.78 -22.37
CA PHE A 16 -5.96 -23.51 -21.21
C PHE A 16 -7.05 -24.40 -20.60
N SER A 17 -6.73 -25.69 -20.39
CA SER A 17 -7.63 -26.60 -19.66
C SER A 17 -7.54 -26.28 -18.16
N ILE A 18 -8.52 -25.57 -17.61
CA ILE A 18 -8.60 -25.34 -16.17
C ILE A 18 -9.35 -26.52 -15.56
N ASN A 19 -8.61 -27.39 -14.87
CA ASN A 19 -9.18 -28.54 -14.18
C ASN A 19 -9.79 -28.07 -12.85
N LYS A 20 -11.12 -28.02 -12.77
CA LYS A 20 -11.88 -27.55 -11.60
C LYS A 20 -11.62 -28.38 -10.32
N LYS A 21 -11.05 -29.60 -10.46
CA LYS A 21 -10.58 -30.42 -9.32
C LYS A 21 -9.21 -30.01 -8.77
N VAL A 22 -8.51 -29.05 -9.37
CA VAL A 22 -7.25 -28.48 -8.86
C VAL A 22 -7.51 -27.25 -7.99
N GLU A 23 -8.77 -26.85 -7.82
CA GLU A 23 -9.24 -25.77 -6.94
C GLU A 23 -9.19 -26.15 -5.43
N VAL A 24 -8.42 -27.18 -5.05
CA VAL A 24 -8.54 -27.85 -3.74
C VAL A 24 -7.91 -27.09 -2.58
N LYS A 25 -7.13 -26.02 -2.77
CA LYS A 25 -6.68 -25.20 -1.63
C LYS A 25 -6.05 -23.90 -2.11
N ASN A 26 -6.58 -22.77 -1.65
CA ASN A 26 -5.87 -21.49 -1.58
C ASN A 26 -4.71 -21.60 -0.56
N MET A 27 -3.73 -22.45 -0.87
CA MET A 27 -2.53 -22.65 -0.07
C MET A 27 -1.59 -21.47 -0.33
N LYS A 28 -0.91 -21.02 0.72
CA LYS A 28 0.10 -19.97 0.56
C LYS A 28 1.31 -20.54 -0.19
N GLU A 29 2.03 -19.68 -0.91
CA GLU A 29 3.24 -20.03 -1.66
C GLU A 29 4.23 -20.88 -0.84
N LEU A 30 4.45 -20.51 0.42
CA LEU A 30 5.32 -21.25 1.35
C LEU A 30 4.89 -22.71 1.53
N SER A 31 3.58 -23.01 1.51
CA SER A 31 3.07 -24.37 1.57
C SER A 31 3.42 -25.16 0.31
N TYR A 32 3.34 -24.54 -0.86
CA TYR A 32 3.72 -25.17 -2.13
C TYR A 32 5.22 -25.44 -2.20
N VAL A 33 6.05 -24.47 -1.81
CA VAL A 33 7.51 -24.64 -1.74
C VAL A 33 7.86 -25.79 -0.79
N SER A 34 7.24 -25.83 0.39
CA SER A 34 7.48 -26.89 1.37
C SER A 34 7.08 -28.28 0.85
N GLN A 35 5.92 -28.40 0.18
CA GLN A 35 5.49 -29.66 -0.43
C GLN A 35 6.44 -30.10 -1.54
N ARG A 36 6.87 -29.17 -2.39
CA ARG A 36 7.81 -29.46 -3.47
C ARG A 36 9.14 -29.97 -2.95
N LEU A 37 9.70 -29.33 -1.92
CA LEU A 37 10.94 -29.79 -1.28
C LEU A 37 10.81 -31.24 -0.75
N ILE A 38 9.66 -31.60 -0.18
CA ILE A 38 9.40 -32.96 0.30
C ILE A 38 9.36 -33.94 -0.88
N CYS A 39 8.63 -33.61 -1.95
CA CYS A 39 8.56 -34.45 -3.15
C CYS A 39 9.93 -34.61 -3.82
N ASP A 40 10.67 -33.52 -3.97
CA ASP A 40 12.01 -33.53 -4.59
C ASP A 40 12.97 -34.40 -3.77
N TYR A 41 12.92 -34.32 -2.44
CA TYR A 41 13.70 -35.18 -1.55
C TYR A 41 13.37 -36.66 -1.75
N ILE A 42 12.08 -37.02 -1.76
CA ILE A 42 11.62 -38.40 -1.95
C ILE A 42 12.08 -38.92 -3.32
N ASN A 43 11.90 -38.12 -4.38
CA ASN A 43 12.32 -38.49 -5.73
C ASN A 43 13.85 -38.65 -5.84
N SER A 44 14.63 -37.80 -5.17
CA SER A 44 16.10 -37.85 -5.20
C SER A 44 16.69 -39.05 -4.46
N THR A 45 15.99 -39.55 -3.44
CA THR A 45 16.45 -40.71 -2.66
C THR A 45 16.31 -42.01 -3.47
N GLY A 46 15.55 -42.00 -4.57
CA GLY A 46 15.31 -43.17 -5.43
C GLY A 46 14.51 -44.31 -4.77
N ASP A 47 14.15 -44.11 -3.50
CA ASP A 47 13.48 -45.07 -2.64
C ASP A 47 11.98 -44.85 -2.63
N ASN A 48 11.22 -45.95 -2.62
CA ASN A 48 9.79 -45.89 -2.37
C ASN A 48 9.55 -45.30 -0.96
N ILE A 49 8.44 -44.57 -0.77
CA ILE A 49 8.13 -43.84 0.48
C ILE A 49 8.25 -44.73 1.74
N HIS A 50 8.01 -46.02 1.56
CA HIS A 50 8.07 -47.05 2.61
C HIS A 50 9.48 -47.38 3.10
N ASN A 51 10.54 -47.04 2.35
CA ASN A 51 11.93 -47.34 2.72
C ASN A 51 12.60 -46.20 3.51
N ILE A 52 11.94 -45.03 3.62
CA ILE A 52 12.49 -43.88 4.33
C ILE A 52 12.44 -44.12 5.84
N LYS A 53 13.62 -44.29 6.46
CA LYS A 53 13.75 -44.50 7.90
C LYS A 53 13.41 -43.23 8.68
N ILE A 54 12.41 -43.31 9.55
CA ILE A 54 12.01 -42.21 10.43
C ILE A 54 13.08 -42.00 11.52
N THR A 55 13.82 -40.90 11.39
CA THR A 55 14.89 -40.55 12.33
C THR A 55 14.32 -39.81 13.56
N ASN A 56 14.99 -39.89 14.71
CA ASN A 56 14.59 -39.15 15.92
C ASN A 56 14.46 -37.63 15.69
N ILE A 57 15.31 -37.06 14.84
CA ILE A 57 15.24 -35.65 14.45
C ILE A 57 13.88 -35.32 13.84
N MET A 58 13.37 -36.16 12.92
CA MET A 58 12.07 -35.95 12.29
C MET A 58 10.93 -35.96 13.33
N ARG A 59 11.00 -36.87 14.31
CA ARG A 59 10.02 -36.93 15.42
C ARG A 59 10.02 -35.64 16.24
N THR A 60 11.20 -35.12 16.59
CA THR A 60 11.33 -33.84 17.31
C THR A 60 10.79 -32.67 16.49
N TYR A 61 11.08 -32.63 15.18
CA TYR A 61 10.54 -31.59 14.30
C TYR A 61 9.01 -31.62 14.21
N VAL A 62 8.41 -32.80 14.07
CA VAL A 62 6.95 -32.97 14.04
C VAL A 62 6.32 -32.56 15.38
N SER A 63 6.92 -32.96 16.50
CA SER A 63 6.46 -32.57 17.84
C SER A 63 6.44 -31.04 18.02
N ASN A 64 7.47 -30.35 17.53
CA ASN A 64 7.58 -28.89 17.59
C ASN A 64 6.79 -28.14 16.50
N ALA A 65 6.27 -28.83 15.48
CA ALA A 65 5.65 -28.20 14.32
C ALA A 65 4.43 -27.34 14.71
N ARG A 66 3.62 -27.83 15.65
CA ARG A 66 2.45 -27.09 16.14
C ARG A 66 2.84 -25.78 16.80
N GLN A 67 3.87 -25.78 17.64
CA GLN A 67 4.35 -24.57 18.31
C GLN A 67 4.89 -23.55 17.29
N LYS A 68 5.69 -24.01 16.30
CA LYS A 68 6.18 -23.15 15.22
C LYS A 68 5.04 -22.54 14.41
N TYR A 69 4.00 -23.31 14.12
CA TYR A 69 2.81 -22.81 13.42
C TYR A 69 2.06 -21.75 14.23
N MET A 70 1.84 -21.98 15.54
CA MET A 70 1.21 -20.98 16.41
C MET A 70 2.01 -19.68 16.45
N LYS A 71 3.34 -19.77 16.61
CA LYS A 71 4.23 -18.60 16.57
C LYS A 71 4.12 -17.84 15.24
N HIS A 72 4.14 -18.55 14.12
CA HIS A 72 3.94 -17.92 12.80
C HIS A 72 2.59 -17.19 12.68
N LEU A 73 1.50 -17.75 13.25
CA LEU A 73 0.20 -17.07 13.26
C LEU A 73 0.20 -15.81 14.13
N GLU A 74 0.90 -15.83 15.27
CA GLU A 74 1.07 -14.64 16.13
C GLU A 74 1.89 -13.55 15.43
N ASP A 75 3.01 -13.92 14.83
CA ASP A 75 3.86 -13.02 14.05
C ASP A 75 3.05 -12.40 12.89
N GLN A 76 2.23 -13.19 12.20
CA GLN A 76 1.36 -12.69 11.13
C GLN A 76 0.33 -11.67 11.64
N LYS A 77 -0.25 -11.92 12.83
CA LYS A 77 -1.18 -10.97 13.46
C LYS A 77 -0.46 -9.68 13.85
N LEU A 78 0.72 -9.76 14.46
CA LEU A 78 1.52 -8.60 14.86
C LEU A 78 1.87 -7.74 13.64
N LEU A 79 2.39 -8.34 12.57
CA LEU A 79 2.70 -7.64 11.32
C LEU A 79 1.46 -6.96 10.73
N SER A 80 0.30 -7.64 10.72
CA SER A 80 -0.94 -7.04 10.24
C SER A 80 -1.39 -5.85 11.09
N SER A 81 -1.20 -5.92 12.41
CA SER A 81 -1.57 -4.86 13.35
C SER A 81 -0.64 -3.65 13.25
N GLN A 82 0.67 -3.89 13.10
CA GLN A 82 1.68 -2.84 12.93
C GLN A 82 1.48 -2.13 11.59
N ASN A 83 1.21 -2.87 10.52
CA ASN A 83 0.92 -2.28 9.22
C ASN A 83 -0.36 -1.44 9.26
N LYS A 84 -1.41 -1.90 9.95
CA LYS A 84 -2.63 -1.10 10.16
C LYS A 84 -2.36 0.19 10.93
N LYS A 85 -1.60 0.11 12.03
CA LYS A 85 -1.22 1.28 12.84
C LYS A 85 -0.36 2.28 12.07
N ARG A 86 0.60 1.79 11.27
CA ARG A 86 1.42 2.67 10.41
C ARG A 86 0.56 3.37 9.36
N LYS A 87 -0.34 2.63 8.69
CA LYS A 87 -1.27 3.21 7.71
C LYS A 87 -2.22 4.23 8.31
N SER A 88 -2.72 4.02 9.54
CA SER A 88 -3.57 5.00 10.22
C SER A 88 -2.80 6.27 10.55
N LEU A 89 -1.60 6.16 11.12
CA LEU A 89 -0.77 7.32 11.45
C LEU A 89 -0.42 8.15 10.20
N THR A 90 -0.02 7.50 9.11
CA THR A 90 0.26 8.21 7.85
C THR A 90 -0.99 8.86 7.25
N SER A 91 -2.17 8.24 7.44
CA SER A 91 -3.44 8.83 6.99
C SER A 91 -3.81 10.07 7.80
N ASP A 92 -3.58 10.03 9.12
CA ASP A 92 -3.83 11.15 10.02
C ASP A 92 -2.89 12.33 9.69
N GLU A 93 -1.60 12.06 9.46
CA GLU A 93 -0.61 13.06 9.02
C GLU A 93 -1.01 13.74 7.69
N ILE A 94 -1.46 12.95 6.70
CA ILE A 94 -1.95 13.50 5.43
C ILE A 94 -3.17 14.41 5.66
N GLN A 95 -4.08 14.02 6.55
CA GLN A 95 -5.26 14.80 6.85
C GLN A 95 -4.92 16.13 7.54
N GLU A 96 -3.97 16.12 8.47
CA GLU A 96 -3.45 17.35 9.09
C GLU A 96 -2.82 18.29 8.06
N LEU A 97 -1.99 17.77 7.16
CA LEU A 97 -1.38 18.56 6.09
C LEU A 97 -2.43 19.13 5.12
N LYS A 98 -3.46 18.36 4.77
CA LYS A 98 -4.60 18.84 3.95
C LYS A 98 -5.37 19.97 4.64
N ASN A 99 -5.60 19.86 5.94
CA ASN A 99 -6.23 20.94 6.72
C ASN A 99 -5.36 22.20 6.75
N LYS A 100 -4.05 22.06 6.97
CA LYS A 100 -3.09 23.17 6.95
C LYS A 100 -3.03 23.85 5.58
N LYS A 101 -3.00 23.07 4.49
CA LYS A 101 -3.09 23.55 3.11
C LYS A 101 -4.34 24.40 2.91
N ARG A 102 -5.52 23.89 3.29
CA ARG A 102 -6.80 24.61 3.16
C ARG A 102 -6.83 25.93 3.93
N CYS A 103 -6.24 25.98 5.13
CA CYS A 103 -6.14 27.23 5.89
C CYS A 103 -5.23 28.24 5.19
N LEU A 104 -4.06 27.82 4.72
CA LEU A 104 -3.13 28.70 4.00
C LEU A 104 -3.72 29.21 2.67
N GLU A 105 -4.47 28.40 1.94
CA GLU A 105 -5.16 28.83 0.71
C GLU A 105 -6.18 29.94 0.98
N LYS A 106 -6.92 29.87 2.11
CA LYS A 106 -7.84 30.93 2.52
C LYS A 106 -7.09 32.21 2.87
N ASP A 107 -5.99 32.09 3.60
CA ASP A 107 -5.13 33.22 3.96
C ASP A 107 -4.57 33.93 2.72
N VAL A 108 -4.06 33.17 1.74
CA VAL A 108 -3.53 33.71 0.48
C VAL A 108 -4.63 34.46 -0.27
N LYS A 109 -5.82 33.87 -0.41
CA LYS A 109 -6.97 34.52 -1.05
C LYS A 109 -7.37 35.82 -0.33
N ALA A 110 -7.37 35.82 0.99
CA ALA A 110 -7.67 37.02 1.77
C ALA A 110 -6.60 38.12 1.56
N LEU A 111 -5.31 37.76 1.58
CA LEU A 111 -4.22 38.70 1.34
C LEU A 111 -4.27 39.30 -0.07
N ILE A 112 -4.55 38.50 -1.10
CA ILE A 112 -4.71 38.97 -2.47
C ILE A 112 -5.89 39.94 -2.56
N ARG A 113 -7.05 39.57 -2.01
CA ARG A 113 -8.23 40.44 -1.99
C ARG A 113 -7.95 41.79 -1.33
N SER A 114 -7.33 41.78 -0.14
CA SER A 114 -6.94 43.03 0.52
C SER A 114 -5.93 43.83 -0.30
N ALA A 115 -4.99 43.16 -0.98
CA ALA A 115 -4.03 43.85 -1.85
C ALA A 115 -4.72 44.52 -3.04
N ASP A 116 -5.71 43.88 -3.64
CA ASP A 116 -6.48 44.42 -4.75
C ASP A 116 -7.36 45.60 -4.29
N GLU A 117 -7.98 45.51 -3.11
CA GLU A 117 -8.72 46.64 -2.49
C GLU A 117 -7.80 47.86 -2.24
N PHE A 118 -6.54 47.64 -1.84
CA PHE A 118 -5.58 48.73 -1.69
C PHE A 118 -5.08 49.29 -3.04
N ALA A 119 -5.03 48.45 -4.08
CA ALA A 119 -4.67 48.90 -5.43
C ALA A 119 -5.78 49.79 -6.02
N GLU A 120 -7.04 49.37 -5.91
CA GLU A 120 -8.20 50.13 -6.38
C GLU A 120 -8.30 51.49 -5.68
N LYS A 121 -8.15 51.52 -4.34
CA LYS A 121 -8.09 52.78 -3.58
C LYS A 121 -6.94 53.69 -3.99
N ALA A 122 -5.81 53.12 -4.39
CA ALA A 122 -4.66 53.89 -4.85
C ALA A 122 -4.93 54.52 -6.22
N GLU A 123 -5.65 53.82 -7.11
CA GLU A 123 -6.07 54.35 -8.41
C GLU A 123 -7.10 55.47 -8.26
N GLU A 124 -8.07 55.33 -7.36
CA GLU A 124 -9.08 56.36 -7.08
C GLU A 124 -8.49 57.63 -6.46
N ASN A 125 -7.57 57.48 -5.50
CA ASN A 125 -7.06 58.60 -4.70
C ASN A 125 -5.66 59.07 -5.11
N ASN A 126 -5.04 58.46 -6.13
CA ASN A 126 -3.64 58.65 -6.53
C ASN A 126 -2.65 58.53 -5.35
N ASP A 127 -2.94 57.63 -4.41
CA ASP A 127 -2.20 57.48 -3.15
C ASP A 127 -1.11 56.40 -3.25
N VAL A 128 0.13 56.85 -3.36
CA VAL A 128 1.32 55.99 -3.42
C VAL A 128 1.49 55.13 -2.15
N THR A 129 0.99 55.58 -1.00
CA THR A 129 1.12 54.80 0.25
C THR A 129 0.26 53.54 0.22
N SER A 130 -0.90 53.60 -0.44
CA SER A 130 -1.78 52.45 -0.66
C SER A 130 -1.16 51.43 -1.63
N ILE A 131 -0.40 51.89 -2.64
CA ILE A 131 0.41 51.03 -3.52
C ILE A 131 1.47 50.26 -2.71
N CYS A 132 2.18 50.94 -1.81
CA CYS A 132 3.18 50.29 -0.95
C CYS A 132 2.57 49.18 -0.08
N LYS A 133 1.36 49.41 0.46
CA LYS A 133 0.62 48.40 1.25
C LYS A 133 0.15 47.23 0.38
N SER A 134 -0.38 47.49 -0.81
CA SER A 134 -0.76 46.43 -1.76
C SER A 134 0.44 45.53 -2.10
N ASN A 135 1.59 46.14 -2.43
CA ASN A 135 2.81 45.41 -2.77
C ASN A 135 3.35 44.57 -1.60
N SER A 136 3.25 45.05 -0.35
CA SER A 136 3.68 44.28 0.81
C SER A 136 2.81 43.04 1.03
N LEU A 137 1.49 43.17 0.85
CA LEU A 137 0.53 42.06 0.95
C LEU A 137 0.75 41.04 -0.18
N ARG A 138 1.00 41.48 -1.41
CA ARG A 138 1.34 40.57 -2.54
C ARG A 138 2.63 39.79 -2.30
N ARG A 139 3.66 40.42 -1.74
CA ARG A 139 4.90 39.72 -1.35
C ARG A 139 4.62 38.67 -0.26
N SER A 140 3.79 39.00 0.72
CA SER A 140 3.38 38.07 1.78
C SER A 140 2.56 36.90 1.24
N ALA A 141 1.64 37.15 0.30
CA ALA A 141 0.86 36.12 -0.39
C ALA A 141 1.77 35.17 -1.17
N LYS A 142 2.71 35.69 -1.96
CA LYS A 142 3.68 34.89 -2.71
C LYS A 142 4.53 33.98 -1.81
N ALA A 143 5.00 34.49 -0.68
CA ALA A 143 5.74 33.68 0.30
C ALA A 143 4.89 32.56 0.92
N LYS A 144 3.58 32.78 1.09
CA LYS A 144 2.64 31.73 1.54
C LYS A 144 2.31 30.73 0.42
N GLU A 145 2.30 31.14 -0.85
CA GLU A 145 2.13 30.26 -2.00
C GLU A 145 3.31 29.29 -2.18
N GLU A 146 4.53 29.75 -1.95
CA GLU A 146 5.71 28.87 -1.95
C GLU A 146 5.59 27.77 -0.88
N LYS A 147 5.14 28.13 0.32
CA LYS A 147 4.84 27.16 1.40
C LYS A 147 3.70 26.20 1.03
N LEU A 148 2.72 26.65 0.24
CA LEU A 148 1.66 25.78 -0.27
C LEU A 148 2.19 24.74 -1.25
N LEU A 149 3.15 25.11 -2.09
CA LEU A 149 3.82 24.17 -2.98
C LEU A 149 4.62 23.14 -2.17
N GLU A 150 5.37 23.57 -1.15
CA GLU A 150 6.09 22.66 -0.26
C GLU A 150 5.16 21.65 0.43
N ILE A 151 4.03 22.12 0.98
CA ILE A 151 3.04 21.25 1.63
C ILE A 151 2.39 20.30 0.60
N THR A 152 2.15 20.76 -0.62
CA THR A 152 1.57 19.91 -1.68
C THR A 152 2.52 18.79 -2.07
N ASN A 153 3.81 19.10 -2.25
CA ASN A 153 4.84 18.10 -2.52
C ASN A 153 4.96 17.09 -1.36
N ALA A 154 4.91 17.57 -0.11
CA ALA A 154 4.95 16.70 1.07
C ALA A 154 3.74 15.74 1.13
N ILE A 155 2.54 16.20 0.75
CA ILE A 155 1.35 15.35 0.65
C ILE A 155 1.53 14.28 -0.43
N GLU A 156 1.99 14.66 -1.62
CA GLU A 156 2.23 13.71 -2.72
C GLU A 156 3.26 12.64 -2.34
N ASP A 157 4.34 13.02 -1.67
CA ASP A 157 5.37 12.09 -1.22
C ASP A 157 4.87 11.12 -0.14
N LEU A 158 3.97 11.58 0.75
CA LEU A 158 3.33 10.72 1.74
C LEU A 158 2.29 9.79 1.09
N GLU A 159 1.52 10.27 0.11
CA GLU A 159 0.56 9.44 -0.64
C GLU A 159 1.28 8.33 -1.44
N LYS A 160 2.43 8.63 -2.06
CA LYS A 160 3.29 7.63 -2.72
C LYS A 160 3.84 6.56 -1.79
N LYS A 161 4.01 6.85 -0.49
CA LYS A 161 4.48 5.85 0.51
C LYS A 161 3.38 4.90 0.96
N ILE A 162 2.11 5.23 0.71
CA ILE A 162 0.95 4.42 1.11
C ILE A 162 0.51 3.47 -0.01
N GLY A 163 0.66 3.88 -1.28
CA GLY A 163 0.39 3.08 -2.49
C GLY A 163 1.44 2.00 -2.74
#